data_AF-A0AA96RW39-F1
#
_entry.id   AF-A0AA96RW39-F1
#
_cell.length_a   1.000
_cell.length_b   1.000
_cell.length_c   1.000
_cell.angle_alpha   90.00
_cell.angle_beta   90.00
_cell.angle_gamma   90.00
#
_symmetry.space_group_name_H-M   'P 1'
#
loop_
_entity.id
_entity.type
_entity.pdbx_description
1 polymer ?
#
loop_
_entity_poly.entity_id
_entity_poly.type
_entity_poly.pdbx_seq_one_letter_code
_entity_poly.pdbx_strand_id
1 'polypeptide(L)'
;MDIQALMNALTGKRPIFHNEADFQFALAWELREHYDCKIRLERRMEIDPKKRTYLDIWVERDGRRTAIELKYKMRAIDYTFDGETYSLLNQGAQDIGRYDVLKDLQRLEQMVKLGLVDEGWLIFLTNDTSYYQEPRVDKVTADQAFRLHDGRLVTGTLPWSEETGEGTMKGREEPIVLEGAYRLNWQPYSELVSTSAGSIRCLLVAVGNCLVKQSPVQAIRETGITSKIEAAQETITVATEPQTGFPLIVSSIGAIPSSQLDLRDKLAARLRAEGYRVQLNLDLGQAKIDIWADNDHEAMAIEVRYKTALLRTIFNGNEIDLKNQAAQDISRYEFLSDIEKLERVAIQKPGTKGYALLITNDHNYWMKSSRTGSIDEAFRIHQRRLLHGLLSWDGASAGTTSGREKVIQVKGQYRLNWQAYLTVGNGKNEQFQMLLVEVGNREDAHHE
;
A
#
# COMPACT_ATOMS: atom_id res chain seq x y z
N MET A 1 -8.21 -4.11 -25.86
CA MET A 1 -8.53 -2.73 -25.43
C MET A 1 -7.42 -1.81 -25.92
N ASP A 2 -7.65 -0.51 -26.06
CA ASP A 2 -6.58 0.44 -26.41
C ASP A 2 -5.99 1.07 -25.13
N ILE A 3 -4.93 0.44 -24.61
CA ILE A 3 -4.24 0.88 -23.38
C ILE A 3 -3.49 2.19 -23.61
N GLN A 4 -2.95 2.40 -24.81
CA GLN A 4 -2.23 3.64 -25.13
C GLN A 4 -3.18 4.84 -25.09
N ALA A 5 -4.35 4.73 -25.71
CA ALA A 5 -5.37 5.78 -25.68
C ALA A 5 -5.83 6.07 -24.23
N LEU A 6 -5.95 5.02 -23.42
CA LEU A 6 -6.31 5.15 -22.01
C LEU A 6 -5.26 5.92 -21.20
N MET A 7 -3.97 5.59 -21.37
CA MET A 7 -2.88 6.30 -20.71
C MET A 7 -2.83 7.78 -21.11
N ASN A 8 -3.08 8.09 -22.38
CA ASN A 8 -3.15 9.46 -22.87
C ASN A 8 -4.34 10.24 -22.25
N ALA A 9 -5.50 9.58 -22.07
CA ALA A 9 -6.64 10.19 -21.39
C ALA A 9 -6.34 10.45 -19.90
N LEU A 10 -5.62 9.53 -19.25
CA LEU A 10 -5.26 9.62 -17.84
C LEU A 10 -4.31 10.79 -17.56
N THR A 11 -3.37 11.09 -18.47
CA THR A 11 -2.43 12.23 -18.34
C THR A 11 -3.14 13.55 -17.98
N GLY A 12 -4.26 13.86 -18.64
CA GLY A 12 -4.95 15.13 -18.42
C GLY A 12 -5.69 15.21 -17.08
N LYS A 13 -6.11 14.06 -16.55
CA LYS A 13 -6.85 13.96 -15.28
C LYS A 13 -5.92 13.78 -14.08
N ARG A 14 -4.85 13.02 -14.27
CA ARG A 14 -3.91 12.56 -13.23
C ARG A 14 -2.48 12.60 -13.77
N PRO A 15 -1.84 13.78 -13.84
CA PRO A 15 -0.49 13.92 -14.38
C PRO A 15 0.58 13.35 -13.43
N ILE A 16 0.26 13.15 -12.16
CA ILE A 16 1.13 12.57 -11.13
C ILE A 16 0.30 11.70 -10.16
N PHE A 17 0.96 10.76 -9.48
CA PHE A 17 0.35 9.88 -8.48
C PHE A 17 1.17 9.90 -7.18
N HIS A 18 0.52 9.66 -6.04
CA HIS A 18 1.20 9.58 -4.73
C HIS A 18 2.10 8.35 -4.59
N ASN A 19 1.72 7.25 -5.23
CA ASN A 19 2.45 5.98 -5.23
C ASN A 19 1.87 5.03 -6.30
N GLU A 20 2.45 3.83 -6.41
CA GLU A 20 2.01 2.80 -7.36
C GLU A 20 0.56 2.34 -7.14
N ALA A 21 0.07 2.28 -5.90
CA ALA A 21 -1.32 1.89 -5.63
C ALA A 21 -2.32 2.98 -6.02
N ASP A 22 -1.94 4.26 -5.86
CA ASP A 22 -2.72 5.39 -6.39
C ASP A 22 -2.79 5.34 -7.93
N PHE A 23 -1.66 5.05 -8.60
CA PHE A 23 -1.65 4.82 -10.04
C PHE A 23 -2.52 3.61 -10.45
N GLN A 24 -2.41 2.49 -9.74
CA GLN A 24 -3.21 1.28 -9.96
C GLN A 24 -4.71 1.59 -9.88
N PHE A 25 -5.13 2.29 -8.83
CA PHE A 25 -6.52 2.68 -8.64
C PHE A 25 -7.01 3.62 -9.75
N ALA A 26 -6.23 4.64 -10.08
CA ALA A 26 -6.59 5.61 -11.12
C ALA A 26 -6.74 4.95 -12.50
N LEU A 27 -5.81 4.06 -12.86
CA LEU A 27 -5.87 3.32 -14.12
C LEU A 27 -7.07 2.37 -14.17
N ALA A 28 -7.33 1.65 -13.07
CA ALA A 28 -8.49 0.77 -12.96
C ALA A 28 -9.82 1.54 -13.08
N TRP A 29 -9.89 2.73 -12.48
CA TRP A 29 -11.05 3.60 -12.61
C TRP A 29 -11.24 4.05 -14.06
N GLU A 30 -10.17 4.52 -14.71
CA GLU A 30 -10.22 4.95 -16.10
C GLU A 30 -10.63 3.80 -17.03
N LEU A 31 -10.11 2.58 -16.82
CA LEU A 31 -10.55 1.40 -17.56
C LEU A 31 -12.08 1.19 -17.49
N ARG A 32 -12.67 1.35 -16.30
CA ARG A 32 -14.10 1.17 -16.08
C ARG A 32 -14.94 2.27 -16.73
N GLU A 33 -14.43 3.50 -16.78
CA GLU A 33 -15.11 4.63 -17.44
C GLU A 33 -15.12 4.48 -18.97
N HIS A 34 -14.08 3.88 -19.56
CA HIS A 34 -13.94 3.75 -21.01
C HIS A 34 -14.47 2.43 -21.58
N TYR A 35 -14.53 1.38 -20.76
CA TYR A 35 -14.87 0.05 -21.21
C TYR A 35 -15.87 -0.64 -20.28
N ASP A 36 -16.90 -1.25 -20.87
CA ASP A 36 -17.70 -2.26 -20.18
C ASP A 36 -16.85 -3.52 -19.99
N CYS A 37 -16.27 -3.66 -18.80
CA CYS A 37 -15.33 -4.71 -18.46
C CYS A 37 -15.39 -5.09 -16.98
N LYS A 38 -14.99 -6.32 -16.67
CA LYS A 38 -14.77 -6.77 -15.29
C LYS A 38 -13.34 -6.48 -14.90
N ILE A 39 -13.13 -5.82 -13.77
CA ILE A 39 -11.81 -5.50 -13.25
C ILE A 39 -11.61 -6.19 -11.90
N ARG A 40 -10.42 -6.74 -11.67
CA ARG A 40 -9.96 -7.26 -10.37
C ARG A 40 -8.55 -6.76 -10.12
N LEU A 41 -8.35 -6.07 -8.99
CA LEU A 41 -7.03 -5.64 -8.55
C LEU A 41 -6.38 -6.73 -7.72
N GLU A 42 -5.05 -6.79 -7.74
CA GLU A 42 -4.27 -7.74 -6.94
C GLU A 42 -4.77 -9.18 -7.08
N ARG A 43 -5.13 -9.60 -8.31
CA ARG A 43 -5.73 -10.92 -8.54
C ARG A 43 -4.66 -12.00 -8.41
N ARG A 44 -4.93 -13.03 -7.60
CA ARG A 44 -4.05 -14.20 -7.54
C ARG A 44 -4.03 -14.94 -8.89
N MET A 45 -2.83 -15.17 -9.39
CA MET A 45 -2.58 -15.93 -10.61
C MET A 45 -1.83 -17.22 -10.29
N GLU A 46 -2.32 -18.33 -10.82
CA GLU A 46 -1.76 -19.67 -10.55
C GLU A 46 -0.66 -20.03 -11.55
N ILE A 47 0.44 -19.28 -11.52
CA ILE A 47 1.63 -19.54 -12.36
C ILE A 47 2.50 -20.65 -11.76
N ASP A 48 2.71 -20.61 -10.44
CA ASP A 48 3.48 -21.60 -9.69
C ASP A 48 2.64 -22.04 -8.47
N PRO A 49 2.31 -23.32 -8.30
CA PRO A 49 1.52 -23.79 -7.16
C PRO A 49 2.20 -23.55 -5.80
N LYS A 50 3.53 -23.38 -5.77
CA LYS A 50 4.32 -23.16 -4.55
C LYS A 50 4.52 -21.68 -4.21
N LYS A 51 4.27 -20.77 -5.16
CA LYS A 51 4.47 -19.32 -4.97
C LYS A 51 3.16 -18.57 -5.18
N ARG A 52 2.88 -17.60 -4.32
CA ARG A 52 1.72 -16.71 -4.50
C ARG A 52 2.13 -15.58 -5.42
N THR A 53 1.57 -15.56 -6.62
CA THR A 53 1.72 -14.44 -7.57
C THR A 53 0.42 -13.66 -7.61
N TYR A 54 0.53 -12.34 -7.47
CA TYR A 54 -0.59 -11.41 -7.60
C TYR A 54 -0.32 -10.50 -8.79
N LEU A 55 -1.35 -10.30 -9.58
CA LEU A 55 -1.39 -9.44 -10.75
C LEU A 55 -2.03 -8.11 -10.35
N ASP A 56 -1.38 -6.99 -10.67
CA ASP A 56 -1.84 -5.66 -10.24
C ASP A 56 -3.25 -5.36 -10.74
N ILE A 57 -3.51 -5.55 -12.04
CA ILE A 57 -4.85 -5.41 -12.60
C ILE A 57 -5.14 -6.56 -13.57
N TRP A 58 -6.22 -7.29 -13.30
CA TRP A 58 -6.82 -8.22 -14.23
C TRP A 58 -8.10 -7.62 -14.81
N VAL A 59 -8.26 -7.72 -16.12
CA VAL A 59 -9.43 -7.20 -16.83
C VAL A 59 -10.03 -8.30 -17.70
N GLU A 60 -11.36 -8.44 -17.71
CA GLU A 60 -12.09 -9.26 -18.68
C GLU A 60 -13.08 -8.40 -19.45
N ARG A 61 -12.98 -8.43 -20.78
CA ARG A 61 -13.86 -7.72 -21.70
C ARG A 61 -14.11 -8.59 -22.92
N ASP A 62 -15.38 -8.72 -23.32
CA ASP A 62 -15.77 -9.50 -24.51
C ASP A 62 -15.18 -10.92 -24.52
N GLY A 63 -15.09 -11.56 -23.34
CA GLY A 63 -14.48 -12.89 -23.16
C GLY A 63 -12.95 -12.94 -23.23
N ARG A 64 -12.27 -11.81 -23.49
CA ARG A 64 -10.81 -11.70 -23.47
C ARG A 64 -10.32 -11.20 -22.12
N ARG A 65 -9.27 -11.84 -21.62
CA ARG A 65 -8.64 -11.61 -20.32
C ARG A 65 -7.30 -10.92 -20.54
N THR A 66 -7.15 -9.74 -19.95
CA THR A 66 -5.93 -8.93 -20.04
C THR A 66 -5.29 -8.84 -18.66
N ALA A 67 -4.01 -9.19 -18.58
CA ALA A 67 -3.18 -8.91 -17.41
C ALA A 67 -2.48 -7.56 -17.56
N ILE A 68 -2.42 -6.77 -16.49
CA ILE A 68 -1.63 -5.54 -16.45
C ILE A 68 -0.78 -5.55 -15.17
N GLU A 69 0.54 -5.41 -15.34
CA GLU A 69 1.51 -5.21 -14.25
C GLU A 69 2.01 -3.77 -14.32
N LEU A 70 2.13 -3.12 -13.16
CA LEU A 70 2.43 -1.72 -13.01
C LEU A 70 3.76 -1.52 -12.28
N LYS A 71 4.46 -0.47 -12.67
CA LYS A 71 5.57 0.09 -11.89
C LYS A 71 5.44 1.60 -11.81
N TYR A 72 5.70 2.13 -10.62
CA TYR A 72 5.79 3.57 -10.38
C TYR A 72 7.03 3.87 -9.53
N LYS A 73 8.09 4.37 -10.17
CA LYS A 73 9.37 4.68 -9.51
C LYS A 73 9.76 6.13 -9.76
N MET A 74 9.89 6.93 -8.70
CA MET A 74 10.04 8.37 -8.80
C MET A 74 11.29 8.85 -8.06
N ARG A 75 11.95 9.87 -8.64
CA ARG A 75 12.82 10.81 -7.93
C ARG A 75 11.95 11.77 -7.14
N ALA A 76 12.56 12.34 -6.10
CA ALA A 76 11.88 13.31 -5.26
C ALA A 76 11.35 14.48 -6.08
N ILE A 77 10.08 14.83 -5.84
CA ILE A 77 9.41 15.97 -6.45
C ILE A 77 8.28 16.43 -5.54
N ASP A 78 8.18 17.73 -5.37
CA ASP A 78 7.03 18.40 -4.78
C ASP A 78 6.27 19.11 -5.90
N TYR A 79 4.98 18.79 -6.05
CA TYR A 79 4.15 19.35 -7.10
C TYR A 79 2.71 19.51 -6.61
N THR A 80 2.10 20.65 -6.90
CA THR A 80 0.68 20.88 -6.62
C THR A 80 -0.11 20.83 -7.92
N PHE A 81 -1.12 19.97 -7.94
CA PHE A 81 -2.05 19.83 -9.06
C PHE A 81 -3.47 19.88 -8.53
N ASP A 82 -4.30 20.73 -9.13
CA ASP A 82 -5.72 20.89 -8.77
C ASP A 82 -5.98 21.07 -7.26
N GLY A 83 -5.11 21.86 -6.59
CA GLY A 83 -5.21 22.11 -5.14
C GLY A 83 -4.70 20.98 -4.24
N GLU A 84 -4.26 19.86 -4.80
CA GLU A 84 -3.65 18.75 -4.07
C GLU A 84 -2.12 18.77 -4.19
N THR A 85 -1.41 18.53 -3.08
CA THR A 85 0.06 18.49 -3.05
C THR A 85 0.57 17.07 -3.06
N TYR A 86 1.47 16.79 -4.00
CA TYR A 86 2.18 15.53 -4.19
C TYR A 86 3.64 15.72 -3.76
N SER A 87 4.02 15.07 -2.66
CA SER A 87 5.39 15.12 -2.12
C SER A 87 6.03 13.74 -2.20
N LEU A 88 6.70 13.46 -3.32
CA LEU A 88 7.32 12.17 -3.58
C LEU A 88 8.77 12.15 -3.07
N LEU A 89 9.18 10.99 -2.55
CA LEU A 89 10.56 10.75 -2.13
C LEU A 89 11.36 10.08 -3.26
N ASN A 90 12.69 10.23 -3.20
CA ASN A 90 13.58 9.56 -4.14
C ASN A 90 13.62 8.05 -3.88
N GLN A 91 13.17 7.26 -4.86
CA GLN A 91 13.19 5.80 -4.82
C GLN A 91 14.46 5.28 -5.52
N GLY A 92 15.51 5.02 -4.75
CA GLY A 92 16.79 4.48 -5.25
C GLY A 92 16.77 2.98 -5.61
N ALA A 93 17.96 2.38 -5.67
CA ALA A 93 18.19 0.96 -6.03
C ALA A 93 17.69 0.61 -7.45
N GLN A 94 18.18 1.37 -8.45
CA GLN A 94 17.72 1.23 -9.83
C GLN A 94 18.14 -0.08 -10.48
N ASP A 95 19.24 -0.68 -10.04
CA ASP A 95 19.65 -2.05 -10.39
C ASP A 95 18.54 -3.06 -10.05
N ILE A 96 18.06 -3.03 -8.82
CA ILE A 96 16.94 -3.85 -8.35
C ILE A 96 15.65 -3.49 -9.07
N GLY A 97 15.36 -2.20 -9.23
CA GLY A 97 14.15 -1.74 -9.91
C GLY A 97 14.04 -2.22 -11.36
N ARG A 98 15.16 -2.23 -12.10
CA ARG A 98 15.22 -2.74 -13.47
C ARG A 98 14.99 -4.25 -13.54
N TYR A 99 15.58 -5.02 -12.62
CA TYR A 99 15.32 -6.45 -12.50
C TYR A 99 13.82 -6.71 -12.28
N ASP A 100 13.20 -6.01 -11.32
CA ASP A 100 11.80 -6.22 -10.95
C ASP A 100 10.85 -5.92 -12.13
N VAL A 101 11.11 -4.87 -12.91
CA VAL A 101 10.34 -4.56 -14.13
C VAL A 101 10.40 -5.70 -15.16
N LEU A 102 11.59 -6.24 -15.42
CA LEU A 102 11.75 -7.34 -16.38
C LEU A 102 11.23 -8.67 -15.82
N LYS A 103 11.27 -8.85 -14.50
CA LYS A 103 10.61 -9.98 -13.83
C LYS A 103 9.12 -9.96 -14.08
N ASP A 104 8.49 -8.79 -14.03
CA ASP A 104 7.06 -8.63 -14.29
C ASP A 104 6.71 -8.92 -15.74
N LEU A 105 7.58 -8.51 -16.68
CA LEU A 105 7.46 -8.90 -18.09
C LEU A 105 7.52 -10.42 -18.28
N GLN A 106 8.47 -11.10 -17.64
CA GLN A 106 8.54 -12.57 -17.63
C GLN A 106 7.28 -13.19 -17.01
N ARG A 107 6.74 -12.63 -15.92
CA ARG A 107 5.50 -13.11 -15.29
C ARG A 107 4.32 -13.03 -16.27
N LEU A 108 4.20 -11.93 -17.01
CA LEU A 108 3.16 -11.77 -18.04
C LEU A 108 3.28 -12.81 -19.16
N GLU A 109 4.50 -13.09 -19.66
CA GLU A 109 4.73 -14.15 -20.65
C GLU A 109 4.25 -15.51 -20.14
N GLN A 110 4.56 -15.83 -18.89
CA GLN A 110 4.14 -17.09 -18.26
C GLN A 110 2.62 -17.17 -18.15
N MET A 111 1.94 -16.08 -17.77
CA MET A 111 0.47 -16.06 -17.68
C MET A 111 -0.19 -16.30 -19.04
N VAL A 112 0.33 -15.67 -20.11
CA VAL A 112 -0.18 -15.85 -21.48
C VAL A 112 0.09 -17.28 -21.96
N LYS A 113 1.32 -17.78 -21.77
CA LYS A 113 1.72 -19.14 -22.17
C LYS A 113 0.89 -20.24 -21.49
N LEU A 114 0.54 -20.04 -20.23
CA LEU A 114 -0.31 -20.97 -19.47
C LEU A 114 -1.81 -20.81 -19.78
N GLY A 115 -2.20 -19.85 -20.64
CA GLY A 115 -3.60 -19.60 -20.98
C GLY A 115 -4.43 -18.99 -19.83
N LEU A 116 -3.77 -18.46 -18.80
CA LEU A 116 -4.42 -17.80 -17.67
C LEU A 116 -5.03 -16.45 -18.08
N VAL A 117 -4.37 -15.78 -19.03
CA VAL A 117 -4.82 -14.57 -19.71
C VAL A 117 -4.54 -14.68 -21.20
N ASP A 118 -5.21 -13.87 -22.01
CA ASP A 118 -5.10 -13.87 -23.46
C ASP A 118 -4.05 -12.86 -23.95
N GLU A 119 -3.83 -11.78 -23.18
CA GLU A 119 -2.81 -10.76 -23.43
C GLU A 119 -2.33 -10.13 -22.11
N GLY A 120 -1.14 -9.52 -22.13
CA GLY A 120 -0.51 -8.87 -20.99
C GLY A 120 0.01 -7.48 -21.32
N TRP A 121 0.05 -6.58 -20.35
CA TRP A 121 0.64 -5.25 -20.45
C TRP A 121 1.52 -4.96 -19.25
N LEU A 122 2.76 -4.56 -19.51
CA LEU A 122 3.62 -3.92 -18.50
C LEU A 122 3.52 -2.41 -18.72
N ILE A 123 3.19 -1.68 -17.66
CA ILE A 123 3.14 -0.21 -17.67
C ILE A 123 4.07 0.32 -16.59
N PHE A 124 5.08 1.09 -16.99
CA PHE A 124 6.02 1.68 -16.05
C PHE A 124 6.08 3.20 -16.22
N LEU A 125 5.77 3.93 -15.15
CA LEU A 125 5.91 5.38 -15.05
C LEU A 125 7.11 5.77 -14.17
N THR A 126 7.92 6.73 -14.64
CA THR A 126 9.06 7.25 -13.89
C THR A 126 9.50 8.64 -14.36
N ASN A 127 9.98 9.48 -13.45
CA ASN A 127 10.78 10.69 -13.75
C ASN A 127 12.30 10.46 -13.55
N ASP A 128 12.72 9.25 -13.22
CA ASP A 128 14.14 8.91 -13.06
C ASP A 128 14.75 8.55 -14.41
N THR A 129 15.53 9.49 -14.96
CA THR A 129 16.24 9.36 -16.24
C THR A 129 17.13 8.12 -16.30
N SER A 130 17.60 7.60 -15.17
CA SER A 130 18.48 6.43 -15.18
C SER A 130 17.77 5.16 -15.69
N TYR A 131 16.44 5.08 -15.69
CA TYR A 131 15.72 3.95 -16.27
C TYR A 131 15.67 4.00 -17.79
N TYR A 132 15.41 5.18 -18.37
CA TYR A 132 15.12 5.32 -19.80
C TYR A 132 16.26 5.93 -20.63
N GLN A 133 17.27 6.51 -19.99
CA GLN A 133 18.43 7.06 -20.69
C GLN A 133 19.56 6.03 -20.80
N GLU A 134 20.12 5.91 -22.00
CA GLU A 134 21.29 5.06 -22.22
C GLU A 134 22.51 5.63 -21.47
N PRO A 135 23.24 4.80 -20.70
CA PRO A 135 24.46 5.23 -20.04
C PRO A 135 25.49 5.75 -21.05
N ARG A 136 26.08 6.91 -20.77
CA ARG A 136 27.12 7.52 -21.64
C ARG A 136 28.44 6.76 -21.65
N VAL A 137 28.66 5.91 -20.64
CA VAL A 137 29.90 5.13 -20.47
C VAL A 137 29.50 3.67 -20.40
N ASP A 138 30.09 2.85 -21.28
CA ASP A 138 29.89 1.41 -21.27
C ASP A 138 30.79 0.76 -20.22
N LYS A 139 30.46 1.00 -18.95
CA LYS A 139 31.03 0.28 -17.81
C LYS A 139 30.18 -0.94 -17.54
N VAL A 140 30.82 -2.08 -17.29
CA VAL A 140 30.16 -3.28 -16.78
C VAL A 140 29.57 -2.96 -15.40
N THR A 141 28.26 -3.02 -15.28
CA THR A 141 27.51 -2.84 -14.02
C THR A 141 26.79 -4.13 -13.67
N ALA A 142 26.50 -4.33 -12.39
CA ALA A 142 25.78 -5.50 -11.86
C ALA A 142 24.53 -5.85 -12.68
N ASP A 143 23.79 -4.83 -13.09
CA ASP A 143 22.50 -4.88 -13.73
C ASP A 143 22.54 -4.59 -15.24
N GLN A 144 23.71 -4.67 -15.89
CA GLN A 144 23.86 -4.29 -17.30
C GLN A 144 22.85 -5.03 -18.21
N ALA A 145 22.59 -6.31 -17.93
CA ALA A 145 21.60 -7.10 -18.66
C ALA A 145 20.15 -6.63 -18.44
N PHE A 146 19.86 -5.87 -17.37
CA PHE A 146 18.52 -5.41 -17.01
C PHE A 146 18.21 -3.96 -17.43
N ARG A 147 19.15 -3.24 -18.03
CA ARG A 147 18.96 -1.84 -18.47
C ARG A 147 17.65 -1.62 -19.23
N LEU A 148 16.94 -0.53 -18.95
CA LEU A 148 15.64 -0.26 -19.57
C LEU A 148 15.68 0.92 -20.54
N HIS A 149 16.85 1.33 -21.02
CA HIS A 149 16.95 2.55 -21.82
C HIS A 149 16.12 2.49 -23.11
N ASP A 150 15.72 3.67 -23.57
CA ASP A 150 14.93 3.83 -24.78
C ASP A 150 15.59 3.18 -26.00
N GLY A 151 14.76 2.56 -26.83
CA GLY A 151 15.16 1.82 -28.02
C GLY A 151 15.77 0.43 -27.76
N ARG A 152 16.10 0.06 -26.52
CA ARG A 152 16.72 -1.24 -26.20
C ARG A 152 15.81 -2.40 -26.62
N LEU A 153 16.38 -3.41 -27.26
CA LEU A 153 15.73 -4.70 -27.47
C LEU A 153 16.06 -5.62 -26.28
N VAL A 154 15.05 -6.08 -25.55
CA VAL A 154 15.21 -7.06 -24.46
C VAL A 154 14.64 -8.42 -24.89
N THR A 155 15.44 -9.47 -24.74
CA THR A 155 15.10 -10.84 -25.16
C THR A 155 16.05 -11.85 -24.52
N GLY A 156 15.63 -13.11 -24.42
CA GLY A 156 16.48 -14.22 -24.01
C GLY A 156 16.77 -14.24 -22.51
N THR A 157 17.91 -14.80 -22.15
CA THR A 157 18.35 -14.91 -20.75
C THR A 157 19.17 -13.70 -20.35
N LEU A 158 18.74 -13.01 -19.29
CA LEU A 158 19.34 -11.82 -18.73
C LEU A 158 19.82 -12.15 -17.30
N PRO A 159 21.14 -12.36 -17.11
CA PRO A 159 21.71 -12.65 -15.79
C PRO A 159 22.17 -11.37 -15.08
N TRP A 160 22.34 -11.44 -13.75
CA TRP A 160 23.23 -10.51 -13.04
C TRP A 160 24.66 -10.66 -13.56
N SER A 161 25.48 -9.62 -13.45
CA SER A 161 26.91 -9.76 -13.74
C SER A 161 27.60 -10.69 -12.72
N GLU A 162 28.65 -11.39 -13.15
CA GLU A 162 29.35 -12.40 -12.33
C GLU A 162 29.87 -11.86 -10.98
N GLU A 163 30.21 -10.57 -10.92
CA GLU A 163 30.75 -9.91 -9.72
C GLU A 163 29.67 -9.24 -8.85
N THR A 164 28.39 -9.48 -9.12
CA THR A 164 27.30 -8.88 -8.33
C THR A 164 27.29 -9.48 -6.92
N GLY A 165 27.32 -8.61 -5.91
CA GLY A 165 27.32 -9.05 -4.50
C GLY A 165 26.02 -9.75 -4.09
N GLU A 166 26.13 -10.77 -3.24
CA GLU A 166 24.99 -11.58 -2.75
C GLU A 166 23.87 -10.74 -2.14
N GLY A 167 24.22 -9.62 -1.47
CA GLY A 167 23.24 -8.70 -0.88
C GLY A 167 22.31 -8.06 -1.91
N THR A 168 22.83 -7.70 -3.09
CA THR A 168 22.05 -7.12 -4.20
C THR A 168 21.14 -8.17 -4.83
N MET A 169 21.60 -9.41 -4.93
CA MET A 169 20.87 -10.52 -5.55
C MET A 169 19.84 -11.18 -4.62
N LYS A 170 19.82 -10.88 -3.32
CA LYS A 170 18.96 -11.57 -2.35
C LYS A 170 17.47 -11.52 -2.76
N GLY A 171 16.88 -12.68 -3.01
CA GLY A 171 15.51 -12.85 -3.51
C GLY A 171 15.31 -12.61 -5.01
N ARG A 172 16.40 -12.40 -5.75
CA ARG A 172 16.48 -12.06 -7.19
C ARG A 172 17.61 -12.84 -7.88
N GLU A 173 18.02 -13.95 -7.31
CA GLU A 173 19.22 -14.69 -7.72
C GLU A 173 19.07 -15.28 -9.12
N GLU A 174 17.84 -15.67 -9.47
CA GLU A 174 17.52 -16.29 -10.75
C GLU A 174 17.61 -15.29 -11.91
N PRO A 175 18.20 -15.68 -13.06
CA PRO A 175 18.18 -14.85 -14.26
C PRO A 175 16.75 -14.64 -14.76
N ILE A 176 16.53 -13.51 -15.42
CA ILE A 176 15.29 -13.28 -16.16
C ILE A 176 15.38 -14.00 -17.49
N VAL A 177 14.34 -14.74 -17.86
CA VAL A 177 14.26 -15.48 -19.13
C VAL A 177 13.02 -14.99 -19.85
N LEU A 178 13.22 -14.35 -21.00
CA LEU A 178 12.18 -13.87 -21.90
C LEU A 178 12.16 -14.74 -23.17
N GLU A 179 10.99 -15.30 -23.49
CA GLU A 179 10.80 -16.05 -24.74
C GLU A 179 10.55 -15.10 -25.93
N GLY A 180 9.94 -13.93 -25.66
CA GLY A 180 9.73 -12.87 -26.62
C GLY A 180 10.92 -11.93 -26.78
N ALA A 181 10.77 -11.01 -27.72
CA ALA A 181 11.69 -9.90 -27.95
C ALA A 181 10.93 -8.58 -27.95
N TYR A 182 11.28 -7.68 -27.04
CA TYR A 182 10.54 -6.44 -26.81
C TYR A 182 11.45 -5.24 -27.02
N ARG A 183 11.08 -4.37 -27.97
CA ARG A 183 11.73 -3.06 -28.09
C ARG A 183 11.09 -2.11 -27.10
N LEU A 184 11.89 -1.61 -26.16
CA LEU A 184 11.44 -0.66 -25.15
C LEU A 184 11.35 0.72 -25.79
N ASN A 185 10.14 1.28 -25.86
CA ASN A 185 9.88 2.61 -26.39
C ASN A 185 9.27 3.47 -25.29
N TRP A 186 10.03 4.41 -24.77
CA TRP A 186 9.60 5.33 -23.74
C TRP A 186 8.93 6.56 -24.36
N GLN A 187 7.71 6.83 -23.92
CA GLN A 187 6.94 7.96 -24.36
C GLN A 187 6.80 9.00 -23.23
N PRO A 188 6.61 10.29 -23.55
CA PRO A 188 6.20 11.27 -22.55
C PRO A 188 4.85 10.87 -21.93
N TYR A 189 4.74 10.97 -20.60
CA TYR A 189 3.47 10.82 -19.89
C TYR A 189 2.92 12.18 -19.48
N SER A 190 3.70 12.96 -18.73
CA SER A 190 3.33 14.28 -18.25
C SER A 190 4.57 15.15 -18.02
N GLU A 191 4.39 16.47 -18.08
CA GLU A 191 5.42 17.45 -17.77
C GLU A 191 4.88 18.37 -16.66
N LEU A 192 5.39 18.21 -15.44
CA LEU A 192 4.87 18.86 -14.24
C LEU A 192 5.49 20.25 -14.04
N VAL A 193 6.81 20.32 -14.18
CA VAL A 193 7.62 21.54 -14.03
C VAL A 193 8.79 21.46 -15.02
N SER A 194 9.32 22.60 -15.45
CA SER A 194 10.40 22.69 -16.44
C SER A 194 11.79 22.28 -15.89
N THR A 195 11.88 21.10 -15.27
CA THR A 195 13.11 20.50 -14.76
C THR A 195 13.18 19.04 -15.16
N SER A 196 14.37 18.44 -15.14
CA SER A 196 14.51 17.01 -15.47
C SER A 196 13.75 16.07 -14.53
N ALA A 197 13.44 16.50 -13.31
CA ALA A 197 12.60 15.74 -12.38
C ALA A 197 11.09 15.93 -12.62
N GLY A 198 10.69 16.96 -13.37
CA GLY A 198 9.30 17.24 -13.72
C GLY A 198 8.78 16.45 -14.92
N SER A 199 9.66 15.80 -15.68
CA SER A 199 9.28 15.01 -16.86
C SER A 199 9.03 13.55 -16.48
N ILE A 200 7.77 13.12 -16.54
CA ILE A 200 7.40 11.71 -16.34
C ILE A 200 7.34 11.02 -17.70
N ARG A 201 7.99 9.87 -17.80
CA ARG A 201 7.98 8.98 -18.97
C ARG A 201 7.15 7.74 -18.67
N CYS A 202 6.54 7.19 -19.71
CA CYS A 202 5.80 5.93 -19.70
C CYS A 202 6.46 4.92 -20.64
N LEU A 203 6.70 3.72 -20.13
CA LEU A 203 7.01 2.53 -20.91
C LEU A 203 5.77 1.63 -20.95
N LEU A 204 5.33 1.31 -22.16
CA LEU A 204 4.22 0.39 -22.43
C LEU A 204 4.74 -0.81 -23.22
N VAL A 205 4.61 -2.01 -22.68
CA VAL A 205 5.01 -3.25 -23.34
C VAL A 205 3.84 -4.22 -23.36
N ALA A 206 3.42 -4.64 -24.56
CA ALA A 206 2.39 -5.65 -24.75
C ALA A 206 3.01 -7.05 -24.87
N VAL A 207 2.35 -8.05 -24.28
CA VAL A 207 2.71 -9.47 -24.30
C VAL A 207 1.53 -10.28 -24.86
N GLY A 208 1.80 -11.20 -25.77
CA GLY A 208 0.78 -11.99 -26.47
C GLY A 208 0.56 -11.53 -27.93
N ASN A 209 -0.34 -12.19 -28.65
CA ASN A 209 -0.62 -11.92 -30.06
C ASN A 209 -1.40 -10.61 -30.26
N CYS A 210 -0.77 -9.48 -29.95
CA CYS A 210 -1.25 -8.14 -30.27
C CYS A 210 -0.39 -7.52 -31.39
N LEU A 211 -0.25 -8.24 -32.50
CA LEU A 211 0.15 -7.65 -33.77
C LEU A 211 -0.71 -8.26 -34.89
N VAL A 212 -1.77 -7.54 -35.28
CA VAL A 212 -2.06 -7.06 -36.65
C VAL A 212 -3.42 -6.31 -36.63
N LYS A 213 -3.43 -5.06 -37.10
CA LYS A 213 -4.63 -4.27 -37.40
C LYS A 213 -5.37 -4.86 -38.61
N GLN A 214 -6.71 -4.97 -38.56
CA GLN A 214 -7.69 -4.48 -39.56
C GLN A 214 -9.14 -4.86 -39.18
N SER A 215 -10.07 -3.90 -39.31
CA SER A 215 -11.54 -4.09 -39.37
C SER A 215 -11.96 -4.63 -40.75
N PRO A 216 -13.09 -5.37 -40.95
CA PRO A 216 -14.46 -4.82 -40.81
C PRO A 216 -15.60 -5.76 -40.31
N VAL A 217 -16.60 -5.11 -39.69
CA VAL A 217 -18.08 -5.32 -39.61
C VAL A 217 -18.71 -6.66 -40.06
N GLN A 218 -19.50 -7.32 -39.17
CA GLN A 218 -20.96 -7.62 -39.34
C GLN A 218 -21.60 -8.43 -38.19
N ALA A 219 -22.58 -7.77 -37.52
CA ALA A 219 -23.96 -8.17 -37.17
C ALA A 219 -24.36 -9.53 -36.49
N ILE A 220 -25.40 -9.39 -35.63
CA ILE A 220 -26.43 -10.38 -35.19
C ILE A 220 -26.02 -11.22 -33.93
N ARG A 221 -26.76 -11.37 -32.81
CA ARG A 221 -28.20 -11.28 -32.47
C ARG A 221 -28.38 -11.06 -30.95
N GLU A 222 -29.49 -10.44 -30.60
CA GLU A 222 -30.11 -10.45 -29.27
C GLU A 222 -30.47 -11.87 -28.79
N THR A 223 -30.35 -12.10 -27.48
CA THR A 223 -31.38 -12.77 -26.68
C THR A 223 -31.19 -12.35 -25.22
N GLY A 224 -32.22 -11.72 -24.65
CA GLY A 224 -32.23 -11.31 -23.25
C GLY A 224 -32.47 -12.47 -22.29
N ILE A 225 -31.96 -12.31 -21.07
CA ILE A 225 -32.52 -12.92 -19.86
C ILE A 225 -32.38 -11.89 -18.74
N THR A 226 -33.53 -11.34 -18.34
CA THR A 226 -33.71 -10.60 -17.10
C THR A 226 -33.79 -11.56 -15.91
N SER A 227 -33.04 -11.29 -14.84
CA SER A 227 -33.47 -11.72 -13.50
C SER A 227 -33.07 -10.68 -12.45
N LYS A 228 -34.12 -10.12 -11.84
CA LYS A 228 -34.12 -9.28 -10.65
C LYS A 228 -33.42 -9.98 -9.49
N ILE A 229 -32.62 -9.25 -8.71
CA ILE A 229 -32.41 -9.57 -7.30
C ILE A 229 -32.60 -8.26 -6.51
N GLU A 230 -33.60 -8.31 -5.64
CA GLU A 230 -34.03 -7.26 -4.73
C GLU A 230 -33.07 -7.11 -3.55
N ALA A 231 -33.05 -5.89 -3.01
CA ALA A 231 -32.28 -5.47 -1.86
C ALA A 231 -32.78 -6.09 -0.55
N ALA A 232 -31.86 -6.44 0.34
CA ALA A 232 -32.13 -6.53 1.78
C ALA A 232 -31.01 -5.79 2.52
N GLN A 233 -31.33 -4.61 3.04
CA GLN A 233 -30.52 -3.90 4.02
C GLN A 233 -30.91 -4.45 5.40
N GLU A 234 -29.97 -5.10 6.09
CA GLU A 234 -30.10 -5.35 7.53
C GLU A 234 -29.14 -4.45 8.30
N THR A 235 -29.73 -3.58 9.10
CA THR A 235 -29.06 -2.66 10.02
C THR A 235 -28.63 -3.46 11.25
N ILE A 236 -27.33 -3.56 11.51
CA ILE A 236 -26.80 -4.12 12.76
C ILE A 236 -26.46 -2.95 13.68
N THR A 237 -27.34 -2.71 14.66
CA THR A 237 -27.05 -1.91 15.86
C THR A 237 -26.24 -2.74 16.84
N VAL A 238 -25.07 -2.25 17.24
CA VAL A 238 -24.36 -2.73 18.44
C VAL A 238 -24.36 -1.62 19.47
N ALA A 239 -24.91 -1.93 20.64
CA ALA A 239 -24.94 -1.07 21.81
C ALA A 239 -23.55 -1.00 22.46
N THR A 240 -23.02 0.21 22.60
CA THR A 240 -21.94 0.57 23.52
C THR A 240 -22.26 1.93 24.14
N GLU A 241 -21.74 2.18 25.34
CA GLU A 241 -21.88 3.47 26.06
C GLU A 241 -21.64 4.67 25.13
N PRO A 242 -22.35 5.80 25.33
CA PRO A 242 -22.22 6.95 24.44
C PRO A 242 -20.79 7.49 24.47
N GLN A 243 -20.01 7.14 23.46
CA GLN A 243 -18.67 7.69 23.27
C GLN A 243 -18.79 9.12 22.75
N THR A 244 -18.02 10.03 23.33
CA THR A 244 -17.90 11.42 22.88
C THR A 244 -16.45 11.71 22.46
N GLY A 245 -16.25 12.62 21.51
CA GLY A 245 -14.91 13.01 21.05
C GLY A 245 -14.24 12.02 20.08
N PHE A 246 -12.90 11.98 20.10
CA PHE A 246 -12.08 11.22 19.14
C PHE A 246 -12.42 9.72 19.01
N PRO A 247 -12.74 8.97 20.08
CA PRO A 247 -13.15 7.56 19.96
C PRO A 247 -14.41 7.35 19.08
N LEU A 248 -15.38 8.28 19.13
CA LEU A 248 -16.56 8.25 18.28
C LEU A 248 -16.18 8.51 16.80
N ILE A 249 -15.23 9.41 16.57
CA ILE A 249 -14.71 9.72 15.23
C ILE A 249 -14.09 8.46 14.60
N VAL A 250 -13.26 7.73 15.34
CA VAL A 250 -12.61 6.52 14.81
C VAL A 250 -13.63 5.41 14.53
N SER A 251 -14.55 5.14 15.45
CA SER A 251 -15.59 4.12 15.27
C SER A 251 -16.53 4.44 14.10
N SER A 252 -16.75 5.73 13.81
CA SER A 252 -17.61 6.17 12.70
C SER A 252 -17.06 5.91 11.30
N ILE A 253 -15.79 5.51 11.15
CA ILE A 253 -15.21 5.13 9.85
C ILE A 253 -15.96 3.93 9.26
N GLY A 254 -16.40 2.98 10.10
CA GLY A 254 -17.36 1.92 9.76
C GLY A 254 -17.00 0.99 8.59
N ALA A 255 -15.76 1.03 8.09
CA ALA A 255 -15.33 0.32 6.89
C ALA A 255 -13.96 -0.34 7.12
N ILE A 256 -13.72 -1.48 6.47
CA ILE A 256 -12.39 -2.10 6.46
C ILE A 256 -11.41 -1.18 5.72
N PRO A 257 -10.30 -0.77 6.36
CA PRO A 257 -9.23 -0.10 5.64
C PRO A 257 -8.54 -1.05 4.67
N SER A 258 -8.24 -0.59 3.45
CA SER A 258 -7.45 -1.36 2.48
C SER A 258 -5.95 -1.34 2.82
N SER A 259 -5.50 -0.31 3.54
CA SER A 259 -4.11 -0.13 3.97
C SER A 259 -4.03 0.81 5.17
N GLN A 260 -2.83 0.95 5.77
CA GLN A 260 -2.60 1.96 6.81
C GLN A 260 -2.78 3.39 6.29
N LEU A 261 -2.39 3.66 5.03
CA LEU A 261 -2.62 4.96 4.40
C LEU A 261 -4.11 5.22 4.21
N ASP A 262 -4.88 4.23 3.76
CA ASP A 262 -6.33 4.34 3.65
C ASP A 262 -7.00 4.60 5.02
N LEU A 263 -6.54 3.93 6.09
CA LEU A 263 -6.99 4.25 7.45
C LEU A 263 -6.68 5.70 7.83
N ARG A 264 -5.44 6.16 7.59
CA ARG A 264 -5.00 7.53 7.87
C ARG A 264 -5.90 8.54 7.15
N ASP A 265 -6.11 8.34 5.86
CA ASP A 265 -6.79 9.30 4.99
C ASP A 265 -8.29 9.34 5.28
N LYS A 266 -8.92 8.19 5.55
CA LYS A 266 -10.31 8.12 6.04
C LYS A 266 -10.49 8.83 7.38
N LEU A 267 -9.59 8.60 8.33
CA LEU A 267 -9.63 9.27 9.62
C LEU A 267 -9.43 10.79 9.49
N ALA A 268 -8.49 11.21 8.65
CA ALA A 268 -8.26 12.63 8.36
C ALA A 268 -9.46 13.29 7.69
N ALA A 269 -10.11 12.62 6.74
CA ALA A 269 -11.34 13.10 6.11
C ALA A 269 -12.46 13.27 7.14
N ARG A 270 -12.62 12.30 8.05
CA ARG A 270 -13.62 12.40 9.11
C ARG A 270 -13.33 13.54 10.08
N LEU A 271 -12.08 13.71 10.51
CA LEU A 271 -11.67 14.84 11.36
C LEU A 271 -11.97 16.19 10.71
N ARG A 272 -11.74 16.33 9.40
CA ARG A 272 -12.12 17.55 8.66
C ARG A 272 -13.63 17.78 8.66
N ALA A 273 -14.42 16.72 8.50
CA ALA A 273 -15.88 16.80 8.56
C ALA A 273 -16.40 17.24 9.94
N GLU A 274 -15.65 16.93 11.01
CA GLU A 274 -15.92 17.39 12.38
C GLU A 274 -15.34 18.79 12.69
N GLY A 275 -14.81 19.49 11.68
CA GLY A 275 -14.34 20.88 11.80
C GLY A 275 -12.88 21.05 12.22
N TYR A 276 -12.07 20.00 12.25
CA TYR A 276 -10.64 20.12 12.50
C TYR A 276 -9.88 20.56 11.24
N ARG A 277 -8.88 21.43 11.42
CA ARG A 277 -7.81 21.66 10.46
C ARG A 277 -6.85 20.50 10.55
N VAL A 278 -6.61 19.80 9.44
CA VAL A 278 -5.82 18.56 9.43
C VAL A 278 -4.60 18.68 8.51
N GLN A 279 -3.42 18.40 9.07
CA GLN A 279 -2.14 18.28 8.37
C GLN A 279 -1.64 16.84 8.47
N LEU A 280 -1.28 16.24 7.34
CA LEU A 280 -0.75 14.88 7.29
C LEU A 280 0.77 14.89 7.33
N ASN A 281 1.37 13.89 7.98
CA ASN A 281 2.82 13.68 8.00
C ASN A 281 3.61 14.88 8.54
N LEU A 282 3.04 15.61 9.51
CA LEU A 282 3.63 16.83 10.05
C LEU A 282 4.98 16.55 10.70
N ASP A 283 6.01 17.22 10.21
CA ASP A 283 7.36 17.18 10.78
C ASP A 283 7.51 18.29 11.83
N LEU A 284 7.73 17.89 13.08
CA LEU A 284 8.01 18.76 14.22
C LEU A 284 9.52 18.83 14.53
N GLY A 285 10.37 18.37 13.61
CA GLY A 285 11.83 18.28 13.71
C GLY A 285 12.29 17.06 14.50
N GLN A 286 11.77 16.86 15.71
CA GLN A 286 12.13 15.70 16.55
C GLN A 286 11.15 14.53 16.45
N ALA A 287 9.99 14.75 15.81
CA ALA A 287 8.96 13.75 15.61
C ALA A 287 8.19 14.05 14.33
N LYS A 288 7.89 13.01 13.57
CA LYS A 288 6.94 13.06 12.46
C LYS A 288 5.63 12.41 12.91
N ILE A 289 4.53 13.13 12.72
CA ILE A 289 3.18 12.73 13.15
C ILE A 289 2.31 12.41 11.94
N ASP A 290 1.66 11.24 11.94
CA ASP A 290 0.84 10.79 10.81
C ASP A 290 -0.31 11.76 10.50
N ILE A 291 -1.03 12.19 11.54
CA ILE A 291 -2.11 13.17 11.44
C ILE A 291 -1.98 14.17 12.60
N TRP A 292 -1.82 15.44 12.26
CA TRP A 292 -2.02 16.56 13.17
C TRP A 292 -3.40 17.16 12.89
N ALA A 293 -4.25 17.27 13.91
CA ALA A 293 -5.58 17.83 13.79
C ALA A 293 -5.82 18.87 14.89
N ASP A 294 -6.15 20.10 14.54
CA ASP A 294 -6.45 21.16 15.52
C ASP A 294 -7.71 21.93 15.17
N ASN A 295 -8.33 22.50 16.20
CA ASN A 295 -9.39 23.48 16.09
C ASN A 295 -9.13 24.58 17.13
N ASP A 296 -10.12 25.45 17.36
CA ASP A 296 -9.94 26.60 18.27
C ASP A 296 -9.93 26.19 19.77
N HIS A 297 -10.22 24.92 20.08
CA HIS A 297 -10.34 24.39 21.44
C HIS A 297 -9.23 23.41 21.81
N GLU A 298 -8.77 22.59 20.86
CA GLU A 298 -7.76 21.55 21.12
C GLU A 298 -6.90 21.24 19.90
N ALA A 299 -5.74 20.62 20.18
CA ALA A 299 -4.87 20.03 19.18
C ALA A 299 -4.67 18.53 19.46
N MET A 300 -4.59 17.74 18.39
CA MET A 300 -4.41 16.30 18.43
C MET A 300 -3.24 15.88 17.55
N ALA A 301 -2.33 15.09 18.12
CA ALA A 301 -1.30 14.36 17.40
C ALA A 301 -1.68 12.89 17.35
N ILE A 302 -1.85 12.32 16.16
CA ILE A 302 -2.40 10.97 15.99
C ILE A 302 -1.40 10.12 15.19
N GLU A 303 -1.13 8.92 15.70
CA GLU A 303 -0.36 7.87 15.05
C GLU A 303 -1.29 6.72 14.69
N VAL A 304 -1.25 6.26 13.45
CA VAL A 304 -2.16 5.20 12.97
C VAL A 304 -1.41 3.97 12.51
N ARG A 305 -1.87 2.82 12.95
CA ARG A 305 -1.35 1.51 12.55
C ARG A 305 -2.50 0.64 12.09
N TYR A 306 -2.29 -0.03 10.96
CA TYR A 306 -3.20 -1.05 10.45
C TYR A 306 -2.41 -2.31 10.17
N LYS A 307 -2.73 -3.39 10.90
CA LYS A 307 -2.04 -4.67 10.79
C LYS A 307 -3.03 -5.77 10.46
N THR A 308 -2.70 -6.62 9.50
CA THR A 308 -3.67 -7.61 9.00
C THR A 308 -3.18 -9.04 9.17
N ALA A 309 -4.03 -9.90 9.71
CA ALA A 309 -3.96 -11.33 9.47
C ALA A 309 -4.65 -11.67 8.14
N LEU A 310 -4.27 -12.80 7.53
CA LEU A 310 -4.91 -13.29 6.32
C LEU A 310 -6.43 -13.38 6.50
N LEU A 311 -7.17 -12.69 5.64
CA LEU A 311 -8.61 -12.75 5.57
C LEU A 311 -9.05 -12.69 4.11
N ARG A 312 -9.92 -13.61 3.72
CA ARG A 312 -10.62 -13.60 2.43
C ARG A 312 -12.10 -13.74 2.68
N THR A 313 -12.86 -12.70 2.41
CA THR A 313 -14.31 -12.69 2.68
C THR A 313 -15.03 -11.74 1.73
N ILE A 314 -16.36 -11.78 1.72
CA ILE A 314 -17.18 -10.81 1.00
C ILE A 314 -17.90 -9.97 2.05
N PHE A 315 -17.72 -8.66 2.01
CA PHE A 315 -18.36 -7.72 2.92
C PHE A 315 -18.96 -6.55 2.14
N ASN A 316 -20.24 -6.26 2.39
CA ASN A 316 -21.02 -5.25 1.65
C ASN A 316 -20.92 -5.40 0.12
N GLY A 317 -20.95 -6.65 -0.38
CA GLY A 317 -20.86 -6.96 -1.81
C GLY A 317 -19.45 -6.84 -2.41
N ASN A 318 -18.44 -6.49 -1.61
CA ASN A 318 -17.05 -6.39 -2.05
C ASN A 318 -16.21 -7.56 -1.53
N GLU A 319 -15.39 -8.14 -2.40
CA GLU A 319 -14.38 -9.12 -1.99
C GLU A 319 -13.24 -8.40 -1.24
N ILE A 320 -12.88 -8.92 -0.08
CA ILE A 320 -11.83 -8.43 0.79
C ILE A 320 -10.74 -9.50 0.85
N ASP A 321 -9.55 -9.21 0.33
CA ASP A 321 -8.36 -10.07 0.46
C ASP A 321 -7.26 -9.30 1.22
N LEU A 322 -7.16 -9.55 2.52
CA LEU A 322 -6.11 -8.99 3.35
C LEU A 322 -4.90 -9.92 3.40
N LYS A 323 -3.72 -9.38 3.10
CA LYS A 323 -2.45 -10.12 3.20
C LYS A 323 -2.06 -10.31 4.67
N ASN A 324 -1.36 -11.40 4.98
CA ASN A 324 -0.80 -11.60 6.32
C ASN A 324 0.44 -10.73 6.51
N GLN A 325 0.38 -9.77 7.43
CA GLN A 325 1.51 -8.94 7.84
C GLN A 325 2.13 -9.55 9.10
N ALA A 326 2.88 -10.63 8.91
CA ALA A 326 3.65 -11.28 9.97
C ALA A 326 4.72 -10.32 10.56
N ALA A 327 5.32 -10.70 11.70
CA ALA A 327 6.19 -9.88 12.56
C ALA A 327 5.43 -8.99 13.56
N GLN A 328 4.63 -9.64 14.42
CA GLN A 328 3.90 -8.97 15.50
C GLN A 328 4.84 -8.37 16.55
N ASP A 329 5.99 -8.98 16.78
CA ASP A 329 7.06 -8.49 17.66
C ASP A 329 7.53 -7.09 17.24
N ILE A 330 7.92 -6.94 15.97
CA ILE A 330 8.32 -5.66 15.37
C ILE A 330 7.18 -4.65 15.43
N SER A 331 5.98 -5.07 15.05
CA SER A 331 4.81 -4.17 15.00
C SER A 331 4.39 -3.66 16.38
N ARG A 332 4.55 -4.49 17.43
CA ARG A 332 4.34 -4.10 18.83
C ARG A 332 5.35 -3.06 19.29
N TYR A 333 6.63 -3.28 19.00
CA TYR A 333 7.68 -2.29 19.29
C TYR A 333 7.33 -0.93 18.67
N GLU A 334 6.98 -0.93 17.38
CA GLU A 334 6.65 0.30 16.65
C GLU A 334 5.46 1.04 17.26
N PHE A 335 4.36 0.33 17.57
CA PHE A 335 3.19 0.94 18.22
C PHE A 335 3.52 1.54 19.59
N LEU A 336 4.38 0.90 20.38
CA LEU A 336 4.79 1.41 21.69
C LEU A 336 5.77 2.58 21.58
N SER A 337 6.61 2.60 20.53
CA SER A 337 7.47 3.73 20.21
C SER A 337 6.65 4.95 19.79
N ASP A 338 5.51 4.75 19.12
CA ASP A 338 4.56 5.81 18.80
C ASP A 338 3.96 6.43 20.07
N ILE A 339 3.67 5.63 21.11
CA ILE A 339 3.20 6.16 22.41
C ILE A 339 4.30 7.02 23.08
N GLU A 340 5.55 6.53 23.13
CA GLU A 340 6.68 7.30 23.67
C GLU A 340 6.91 8.61 22.88
N LYS A 341 6.73 8.56 21.56
CA LYS A 341 6.79 9.73 20.68
C LYS A 341 5.68 10.73 21.02
N LEU A 342 4.45 10.28 21.18
CA LEU A 342 3.31 11.12 21.54
C LEU A 342 3.45 11.74 22.94
N GLU A 343 4.03 11.04 23.91
CA GLU A 343 4.33 11.61 25.24
C GLU A 343 5.26 12.82 25.11
N ARG A 344 6.30 12.72 24.28
CA ARG A 344 7.22 13.84 24.03
C ARG A 344 6.51 15.02 23.36
N VAL A 345 5.66 14.75 22.37
CA VAL A 345 4.90 15.78 21.67
C VAL A 345 3.97 16.52 22.62
N ALA A 346 3.22 15.79 23.46
CA ALA A 346 2.31 16.37 24.45
C ALA A 346 3.04 17.26 25.47
N ILE A 347 4.26 16.89 25.86
CA ILE A 347 5.11 17.72 26.74
C ILE A 347 5.61 18.98 26.02
N GLN A 348 6.06 18.84 24.77
CA GLN A 348 6.64 19.96 24.00
C GLN A 348 5.60 20.97 23.52
N LYS A 349 4.36 20.52 23.33
CA LYS A 349 3.22 21.36 22.92
C LYS A 349 2.07 21.20 23.92
N PRO A 350 2.12 21.92 25.06
CA PRO A 350 1.05 21.92 26.05
C PRO A 350 -0.32 22.19 25.42
N GLY A 351 -1.35 21.45 25.84
CA GLY A 351 -2.69 21.48 25.24
C GLY A 351 -2.89 20.53 24.06
N THR A 352 -1.85 19.80 23.64
CA THR A 352 -1.97 18.75 22.61
C THR A 352 -2.28 17.40 23.25
N LYS A 353 -3.33 16.71 22.78
CA LYS A 353 -3.60 15.30 23.08
C LYS A 353 -2.94 14.40 22.04
N GLY A 354 -2.25 13.37 22.48
CA GLY A 354 -1.70 12.31 21.64
C GLY A 354 -2.67 11.13 21.53
N TYR A 355 -2.79 10.51 20.35
CA TYR A 355 -3.59 9.31 20.14
C TYR A 355 -2.80 8.27 19.34
N ALA A 356 -2.50 7.13 19.95
CA ALA A 356 -1.97 5.97 19.23
C ALA A 356 -3.14 5.01 18.90
N LEU A 357 -3.40 4.83 17.61
CA LEU A 357 -4.46 3.99 17.08
C LEU A 357 -3.90 2.76 16.38
N LEU A 358 -4.33 1.58 16.77
CA LEU A 358 -4.08 0.33 16.06
C LEU A 358 -5.40 -0.38 15.75
N ILE A 359 -5.66 -0.66 14.48
CA ILE A 359 -6.76 -1.52 14.04
C ILE A 359 -6.18 -2.80 13.43
N THR A 360 -6.72 -3.95 13.82
CA THR A 360 -6.25 -5.24 13.30
C THR A 360 -7.30 -6.34 13.42
N ASN A 361 -7.25 -7.33 12.52
CA ASN A 361 -7.96 -8.60 12.63
C ASN A 361 -7.06 -9.76 13.12
N ASP A 362 -5.80 -9.49 13.47
CA ASP A 362 -4.88 -10.48 14.01
C ASP A 362 -5.03 -10.58 15.54
N HIS A 363 -5.72 -11.64 15.98
CA HIS A 363 -5.99 -11.89 17.39
C HIS A 363 -4.76 -12.01 18.29
N ASN A 364 -3.57 -12.25 17.71
CA ASN A 364 -2.33 -12.33 18.47
C ASN A 364 -1.92 -10.99 19.08
N TYR A 365 -2.50 -9.85 18.65
CA TYR A 365 -2.24 -8.57 19.29
C TYR A 365 -3.00 -8.39 20.61
N TRP A 366 -4.29 -8.78 20.66
CA TRP A 366 -5.13 -8.55 21.84
C TRP A 366 -5.27 -9.75 22.76
N MET A 367 -4.99 -10.97 22.29
CA MET A 367 -4.98 -12.15 23.15
C MET A 367 -3.66 -12.27 23.92
N LYS A 368 -3.76 -12.62 25.21
CA LYS A 368 -2.59 -12.89 26.03
C LYS A 368 -1.97 -14.22 25.62
N SER A 369 -0.69 -14.20 25.27
CA SER A 369 0.10 -15.41 24.99
C SER A 369 0.28 -16.24 26.26
N SER A 370 0.20 -17.57 26.15
CA SER A 370 0.59 -18.50 27.21
C SER A 370 2.11 -18.73 27.27
N ARG A 371 2.85 -18.37 26.21
CA ARG A 371 4.31 -18.42 26.19
C ARG A 371 4.90 -17.22 26.94
N THR A 372 5.77 -17.50 27.90
CA THR A 372 6.60 -16.55 28.65
C THR A 372 8.05 -16.57 28.14
N GLY A 373 8.84 -15.52 28.38
CA GLY A 373 10.23 -15.43 27.95
C GLY A 373 10.40 -15.26 26.43
N SER A 374 9.40 -14.70 25.75
CA SER A 374 9.52 -14.35 24.33
C SER A 374 10.34 -13.07 24.17
N ILE A 375 11.10 -12.95 23.09
CA ILE A 375 11.97 -11.81 22.81
C ILE A 375 11.27 -10.43 22.85
N ASP A 376 9.96 -10.39 22.65
CA ASP A 376 9.10 -9.21 22.63
C ASP A 376 8.11 -9.14 23.81
N GLU A 377 8.36 -9.88 24.90
CA GLU A 377 7.44 -9.96 26.05
C GLU A 377 7.14 -8.56 26.62
N ALA A 378 8.17 -7.72 26.74
CA ALA A 378 8.03 -6.33 27.15
C ALA A 378 7.15 -5.51 26.20
N PHE A 379 6.93 -5.93 24.96
CA PHE A 379 6.15 -5.20 23.95
C PHE A 379 4.72 -5.73 23.76
N ARG A 380 4.30 -6.78 24.45
CA ARG A 380 2.96 -7.39 24.29
C ARG A 380 1.82 -6.40 24.56
N ILE A 381 0.94 -6.16 23.59
CA ILE A 381 -0.16 -5.19 23.75
C ILE A 381 -1.51 -5.86 24.03
N HIS A 382 -1.54 -6.99 24.73
CA HIS A 382 -2.78 -7.76 24.95
C HIS A 382 -3.81 -7.03 25.82
N GLN A 383 -5.05 -7.51 25.78
CA GLN A 383 -6.17 -6.98 26.54
C GLN A 383 -5.84 -6.82 28.03
N ARG A 384 -6.22 -5.67 28.59
CA ARG A 384 -6.06 -5.24 29.98
C ARG A 384 -4.61 -5.16 30.49
N ARG A 385 -3.60 -5.23 29.61
CA ARG A 385 -2.22 -4.98 30.05
C ARG A 385 -2.11 -3.56 30.61
N LEU A 386 -1.46 -3.41 31.77
CA LEU A 386 -0.99 -2.11 32.24
C LEU A 386 0.38 -1.83 31.60
N LEU A 387 0.43 -0.86 30.71
CA LEU A 387 1.63 -0.43 29.99
C LEU A 387 2.28 0.74 30.75
N HIS A 388 3.54 0.57 31.17
CA HIS A 388 4.35 1.61 31.79
C HIS A 388 5.84 1.19 31.82
N GLY A 389 6.73 2.13 32.08
CA GLY A 389 8.13 1.88 32.39
C GLY A 389 9.03 1.66 31.17
N LEU A 390 10.17 1.01 31.41
CA LEU A 390 11.20 0.73 30.40
C LEU A 390 10.89 -0.60 29.69
N LEU A 391 10.86 -0.57 28.37
CA LEU A 391 10.55 -1.72 27.53
C LEU A 391 11.71 -1.97 26.57
N SER A 392 12.27 -3.18 26.60
CA SER A 392 13.41 -3.58 25.79
C SER A 392 13.20 -4.98 25.22
N TRP A 393 13.91 -5.26 24.12
CA TRP A 393 14.05 -6.62 23.61
C TRP A 393 14.75 -7.51 24.63
N ASP A 394 14.41 -8.80 24.64
CA ASP A 394 15.08 -9.82 25.46
C ASP A 394 15.69 -10.90 24.54
N GLY A 395 17.00 -10.81 24.28
CA GLY A 395 17.71 -11.81 23.47
C GLY A 395 17.31 -11.88 21.98
N ALA A 396 16.75 -10.80 21.42
CA ALA A 396 16.37 -10.73 20.01
C ALA A 396 17.60 -10.68 19.07
N SER A 397 17.46 -11.24 17.86
CA SER A 397 18.53 -11.20 16.84
C SER A 397 18.75 -9.79 16.28
N ALA A 398 19.96 -9.49 15.80
CA ALA A 398 20.28 -8.20 15.18
C ALA A 398 19.36 -7.86 13.98
N GLY A 399 18.87 -8.86 13.25
CA GLY A 399 17.90 -8.64 12.16
C GLY A 399 16.54 -8.18 12.66
N THR A 400 16.06 -8.72 13.80
CA THR A 400 14.80 -8.32 14.43
C THR A 400 14.88 -6.91 15.02
N THR A 401 16.02 -6.57 15.62
CA THR A 401 16.21 -5.29 16.33
C THR A 401 16.75 -4.17 15.47
N SER A 402 17.14 -4.42 14.22
CA SER A 402 17.73 -3.41 13.33
C SER A 402 16.83 -2.17 13.21
N GLY A 403 17.34 -1.00 13.62
CA GLY A 403 16.61 0.26 13.67
C GLY A 403 15.59 0.39 14.82
N ARG A 404 15.59 -0.56 15.76
CA ARG A 404 14.66 -0.72 16.90
C ARG A 404 15.41 -1.10 18.17
N GLU A 405 16.69 -0.75 18.25
CA GLU A 405 17.59 -1.10 19.36
C GLU A 405 17.30 -0.25 20.60
N LYS A 406 16.68 0.92 20.43
CA LYS A 406 16.39 1.86 21.50
C LYS A 406 15.39 1.26 22.50
N VAL A 407 15.70 1.37 23.79
CA VAL A 407 14.74 1.13 24.88
C VAL A 407 13.61 2.15 24.81
N ILE A 408 12.37 1.68 24.84
CA ILE A 408 11.19 2.53 24.87
C ILE A 408 10.91 2.91 26.33
N GLN A 409 10.77 4.21 26.61
CA GLN A 409 10.44 4.69 27.96
C GLN A 409 9.01 5.25 28.00
N VAL A 410 8.04 4.44 28.45
CA VAL A 410 6.67 4.90 28.67
C VAL A 410 6.59 5.54 30.06
N LYS A 411 6.46 6.86 30.13
CA LYS A 411 6.42 7.60 31.40
C LYS A 411 5.04 7.51 32.06
N GLY A 412 3.97 7.51 31.25
CA GLY A 412 2.60 7.35 31.71
C GLY A 412 2.27 5.91 32.09
N GLN A 413 1.05 5.73 32.60
CA GLN A 413 0.47 4.42 32.87
C GLN A 413 -0.82 4.26 32.07
N TYR A 414 -0.82 3.32 31.12
CA TYR A 414 -1.93 3.12 30.20
C TYR A 414 -2.49 1.71 30.33
N ARG A 415 -3.77 1.59 30.70
CA ARG A 415 -4.47 0.29 30.63
C ARG A 415 -4.94 0.06 29.20
N LEU A 416 -4.35 -0.93 28.53
CA LEU A 416 -4.66 -1.26 27.15
C LEU A 416 -6.00 -1.97 27.06
N ASN A 417 -6.98 -1.29 26.45
CA ASN A 417 -8.34 -1.79 26.29
C ASN A 417 -8.68 -1.88 24.79
N TRP A 418 -8.62 -3.09 24.25
CA TRP A 418 -9.15 -3.40 22.93
C TRP A 418 -10.68 -3.36 22.94
N GLN A 419 -11.22 -2.82 21.87
CA GLN A 419 -12.65 -2.70 21.62
C GLN A 419 -12.98 -3.25 20.24
N ALA A 420 -14.18 -3.80 20.09
CA ALA A 420 -14.66 -4.23 18.78
C ALA A 420 -14.72 -3.01 17.84
N TYR A 421 -14.14 -3.16 16.65
CA TYR A 421 -14.17 -2.13 15.61
C TYR A 421 -15.20 -2.49 14.55
N LEU A 422 -15.06 -3.69 13.98
CA LEU A 422 -15.91 -4.16 12.90
C LEU A 422 -15.93 -5.68 12.88
N THR A 423 -17.10 -6.27 12.66
CA THR A 423 -17.25 -7.71 12.44
C THR A 423 -17.80 -7.91 11.04
N VAL A 424 -17.06 -8.63 10.20
CA VAL A 424 -17.46 -8.89 8.80
C VAL A 424 -17.95 -10.30 8.56
N GLY A 425 -17.97 -11.11 9.62
CA GLY A 425 -18.50 -12.48 9.64
C GLY A 425 -18.11 -13.18 10.94
N ASN A 426 -18.36 -14.49 11.01
CA ASN A 426 -18.13 -15.31 12.21
C ASN A 426 -16.92 -16.26 12.08
N GLY A 427 -16.18 -16.16 10.98
CA GLY A 427 -15.02 -16.96 10.64
C GLY A 427 -13.71 -16.46 11.26
N LYS A 428 -12.63 -17.17 10.95
CA LYS A 428 -11.28 -16.86 11.47
C LYS A 428 -10.81 -15.51 10.92
N ASN A 429 -10.37 -14.62 11.82
CA ASN A 429 -9.89 -13.27 11.51
C ASN A 429 -10.95 -12.35 10.86
N GLU A 430 -12.25 -12.64 11.01
CA GLU A 430 -13.36 -11.77 10.56
C GLU A 430 -13.78 -10.73 11.59
N GLN A 431 -13.15 -10.74 12.77
CA GLN A 431 -13.32 -9.74 13.81
C GLN A 431 -12.14 -8.78 13.80
N PHE A 432 -12.42 -7.50 13.63
CA PHE A 432 -11.47 -6.42 13.77
C PHE A 432 -11.62 -5.80 15.15
N GLN A 433 -10.50 -5.64 15.82
CA GLN A 433 -10.39 -4.95 17.09
C GLN A 433 -9.57 -3.67 16.91
N MET A 434 -9.89 -2.68 17.73
CA MET A 434 -9.19 -1.42 17.82
C MET A 434 -8.57 -1.30 19.21
N LEU A 435 -7.30 -0.88 19.25
CA LEU A 435 -6.63 -0.35 20.43
C LEU A 435 -6.40 1.14 20.22
N LEU A 436 -7.00 1.96 21.08
CA LEU A 436 -6.82 3.40 21.10
C LEU A 436 -6.22 3.81 22.44
N VAL A 437 -5.03 4.41 22.42
CA VAL A 437 -4.35 4.92 23.61
C VAL A 437 -4.28 6.44 23.51
N GLU A 438 -4.95 7.12 24.42
CA GLU A 438 -4.84 8.57 24.60
C GLU A 438 -3.66 8.91 25.52
N VAL A 439 -2.80 9.79 25.06
CA VAL A 439 -1.58 10.28 25.70
C VAL A 439 -1.76 11.77 25.98
N GLY A 440 -1.69 12.18 27.24
CA GLY A 440 -1.82 13.59 27.61
C GLY A 440 -1.92 13.71 29.12
N ASN A 441 -1.80 14.94 29.64
CA ASN A 441 -2.01 15.21 31.06
C ASN A 441 -3.47 14.89 31.40
N ARG A 442 -3.73 13.68 31.90
CA ARG A 442 -4.79 13.53 32.87
C ARG A 442 -4.32 14.34 34.06
N GLU A 443 -4.93 15.50 34.27
CA GLU A 443 -5.00 16.01 35.64
C GLU A 443 -5.47 14.85 36.48
N ASP A 444 -4.65 14.45 37.45
CA ASP A 444 -4.99 13.42 38.40
C ASP A 444 -6.39 13.72 38.92
N ALA A 445 -7.33 12.83 38.60
CA ALA A 445 -8.61 12.78 39.27
C ALA A 445 -8.32 12.33 40.71
N HIS A 446 -7.82 13.27 41.50
CA HIS A 446 -8.02 13.32 42.94
C HIS A 446 -9.50 13.51 43.17
N HIS A 447 -10.22 12.40 43.29
CA HIS A 447 -11.38 12.34 44.17
C HIS A 447 -11.24 11.12 45.06
N GLU A 448 -10.85 11.47 46.30
CA GLU A 448 -11.10 10.85 47.61
C GLU A 448 -11.35 9.34 47.71
#